data_AF-A0A1M7XZB1-F1
#
_entry.id   AF-A0A1M7XZB1-F1
#
_cell.length_a   1.000
_cell.length_b   1.000
_cell.length_c   1.000
_cell.angle_alpha   90.00
_cell.angle_beta   90.00
_cell.angle_gamma   90.00
#
_symmetry.space_group_name_H-M   'P 1'
#
loop_
_entity.id
_entity.type
_entity.pdbx_description
1 polymer ?
#
loop_
_entity_poly.entity_id
_entity_poly.type
_entity_poly.pdbx_seq_one_letter_code
_entity_poly.pdbx_strand_id
1 'polypeptide(L)'
;MKSENFMKTIKGFQADELLEYYVYVKIARFVKDKNDRDTLLKIAGEEQKHYEIWKQYTKCDVKPNMFIVYWYVILARILGYTFIIKKMENSLTEFKGMFGEKLERELAVQIPDIKILLQDEMEHESELIDMIDEEKLKYAGSMVLGLNDALVEFTGSLAGWTFAMQSNRLISLAGLITGIAATLSMASSEYLSVKHEEGKNPIKSSLYTGAAYLLTVVILILPYLLLPDNRFVTALLIMLAAVIIIIAAFNYYISVAKSISFKKKFLEMSLISLSVAAASFVIGLLVKKFLGIEV
;
A
#
# COMPACT_ATOMS: atom_id res chain seq x y z
N MET A 1 5.07 27.00 -24.84
CA MET A 1 6.32 26.22 -24.58
C MET A 1 7.01 25.93 -25.93
N LYS A 2 8.34 25.74 -26.08
CA LYS A 2 8.92 25.36 -27.42
C LYS A 2 8.18 24.11 -27.93
N SER A 3 7.76 24.07 -29.20
CA SER A 3 6.83 23.04 -29.73
C SER A 3 7.31 21.59 -29.52
N GLU A 4 8.62 21.37 -29.35
CA GLU A 4 9.21 20.08 -28.99
C GLU A 4 8.77 19.56 -27.61
N ASN A 5 8.69 20.42 -26.58
CA ASN A 5 8.23 19.98 -25.26
C ASN A 5 6.73 19.64 -25.27
N PHE A 6 5.95 20.38 -26.05
CA PHE A 6 4.51 20.13 -26.20
C PHE A 6 4.24 18.77 -26.89
N MET A 7 4.91 18.51 -28.02
CA MET A 7 4.79 17.22 -28.72
C MET A 7 5.30 16.04 -27.89
N LYS A 8 6.35 16.24 -27.06
CA LYS A 8 6.83 15.21 -26.14
C LYS A 8 5.79 14.90 -25.05
N THR A 9 5.14 15.92 -24.50
CA THR A 9 4.07 15.76 -23.50
C THR A 9 2.87 15.02 -24.08
N ILE A 10 2.39 15.41 -25.26
CA ILE A 10 1.25 14.73 -25.92
C ILE A 10 1.56 13.27 -26.23
N LYS A 11 2.79 12.96 -26.69
CA LYS A 11 3.21 11.56 -26.88
C LYS A 11 3.27 10.77 -25.57
N GLY A 12 3.53 11.44 -24.44
CA GLY A 12 3.43 10.88 -23.10
C GLY A 12 1.99 10.47 -22.79
N PHE A 13 1.05 11.41 -22.88
CA PHE A 13 -0.38 11.13 -22.70
C PHE A 13 -0.84 9.98 -23.61
N GLN A 14 -0.54 10.05 -24.91
CA GLN A 14 -0.85 8.96 -25.84
C GLN A 14 -0.30 7.59 -25.39
N ALA A 15 0.90 7.53 -24.82
CA ALA A 15 1.46 6.28 -24.33
C ALA A 15 0.75 5.76 -23.07
N ASP A 16 0.35 6.68 -22.19
CA ASP A 16 -0.30 6.40 -20.92
C ASP A 16 -1.71 5.86 -21.12
N GLU A 17 -2.51 6.48 -21.99
CA GLU A 17 -3.88 6.03 -22.37
C GLU A 17 -3.85 4.58 -22.89
N LEU A 18 -2.86 4.27 -23.73
CA LEU A 18 -2.71 2.93 -24.27
C LEU A 18 -2.20 1.95 -23.20
N LEU A 19 -1.37 2.39 -22.26
CA LEU A 19 -0.94 1.59 -21.12
C LEU A 19 -2.12 1.25 -20.21
N GLU A 20 -2.96 2.24 -19.88
CA GLU A 20 -4.17 2.12 -19.07
C GLU A 20 -5.15 1.15 -19.71
N TYR A 21 -5.44 1.30 -21.00
CA TYR A 21 -6.22 0.34 -21.79
C TYR A 21 -5.76 -1.11 -21.55
N TYR A 22 -4.47 -1.40 -21.74
CA TYR A 22 -3.96 -2.76 -21.59
C TYR A 22 -3.98 -3.25 -20.15
N VAL A 23 -3.77 -2.36 -19.18
CA VAL A 23 -3.86 -2.69 -17.75
C VAL A 23 -5.31 -3.02 -17.40
N TYR A 24 -6.28 -2.18 -17.72
CA TYR A 24 -7.71 -2.38 -17.45
C TYR A 24 -8.25 -3.66 -18.09
N VAL A 25 -7.95 -3.90 -19.37
CA VAL A 25 -8.37 -5.14 -20.06
C VAL A 25 -7.78 -6.38 -19.40
N LYS A 26 -6.53 -6.33 -18.93
CA LYS A 26 -5.89 -7.49 -18.28
C LYS A 26 -6.39 -7.68 -16.85
N ILE A 27 -6.67 -6.60 -16.12
CA ILE A 27 -7.26 -6.65 -14.78
C ILE A 27 -8.67 -7.26 -14.86
N ALA A 28 -9.51 -6.78 -15.77
CA ALA A 28 -10.87 -7.27 -15.99
C ALA A 28 -10.96 -8.80 -16.18
N ARG A 29 -9.92 -9.45 -16.70
CA ARG A 29 -9.89 -10.92 -16.91
C ARG A 29 -9.91 -11.74 -15.62
N PHE A 30 -9.48 -11.19 -14.49
CA PHE A 30 -9.43 -11.91 -13.21
C PHE A 30 -10.30 -11.28 -12.10
N VAL A 31 -10.95 -10.15 -12.39
CA VAL A 31 -11.95 -9.57 -11.49
C VAL A 31 -13.17 -10.49 -11.44
N LYS A 32 -13.62 -10.79 -10.22
CA LYS A 32 -14.75 -11.71 -9.98
C LYS A 32 -16.09 -10.99 -10.03
N ASP A 33 -16.13 -9.75 -9.57
CA ASP A 33 -17.34 -8.94 -9.59
C ASP A 33 -17.68 -8.54 -11.04
N LYS A 34 -18.93 -8.75 -11.43
CA LYS A 34 -19.35 -8.50 -12.81
C LYS A 34 -19.45 -7.00 -13.10
N ASN A 35 -19.93 -6.20 -12.14
CA ASN A 35 -20.08 -4.76 -12.31
C ASN A 35 -18.70 -4.13 -12.47
N ASP A 36 -17.77 -4.42 -11.56
CA ASP A 36 -16.39 -3.93 -11.63
C ASP A 36 -15.69 -4.31 -12.95
N ARG A 37 -15.90 -5.56 -13.39
CA ARG A 37 -15.33 -6.02 -14.66
C ARG A 37 -15.89 -5.25 -15.86
N ASP A 38 -17.21 -5.05 -15.88
CA ASP A 38 -17.89 -4.40 -16.99
C ASP A 38 -17.52 -2.89 -17.00
N THR A 39 -17.38 -2.24 -15.85
CA THR A 39 -16.84 -0.88 -15.69
C THR A 39 -15.42 -0.77 -16.24
N LEU A 40 -14.51 -1.69 -15.87
CA LEU A 40 -13.13 -1.68 -16.38
C LEU A 40 -13.05 -1.83 -17.90
N LEU A 41 -13.91 -2.66 -18.49
CA LEU A 41 -13.96 -2.84 -19.94
C LEU A 41 -14.56 -1.62 -20.64
N LYS A 42 -15.52 -0.94 -20.01
CA LYS A 42 -16.08 0.32 -20.49
C LYS A 42 -14.99 1.40 -20.54
N ILE A 43 -14.33 1.67 -19.40
CA ILE A 43 -13.26 2.66 -19.28
C ILE A 43 -12.12 2.34 -20.26
N ALA A 44 -11.68 1.09 -20.34
CA ALA A 44 -10.67 0.70 -21.32
C ALA A 44 -11.08 1.05 -22.77
N GLY A 45 -12.34 0.84 -23.13
CA GLY A 45 -12.85 1.22 -24.45
C GLY A 45 -12.80 2.74 -24.68
N GLU A 46 -12.92 3.55 -23.64
CA GLU A 46 -12.79 5.00 -23.67
C GLU A 46 -11.33 5.43 -23.80
N GLU A 47 -10.39 4.84 -23.04
CA GLU A 47 -8.93 5.11 -23.20
C GLU A 47 -8.42 4.76 -24.60
N GLN A 48 -8.98 3.71 -25.22
CA GLN A 48 -8.65 3.40 -26.61
C GLN A 48 -9.10 4.50 -27.57
N LYS A 49 -10.24 5.16 -27.32
CA LYS A 49 -10.69 6.31 -28.12
C LYS A 49 -9.80 7.52 -27.86
N HIS A 50 -9.46 7.78 -26.60
CA HIS A 50 -8.54 8.85 -26.22
C HIS A 50 -7.18 8.70 -26.91
N TYR A 51 -6.62 7.49 -26.92
CA TYR A 51 -5.41 7.18 -27.69
C TYR A 51 -5.54 7.56 -29.17
N GLU A 52 -6.66 7.22 -29.82
CA GLU A 52 -6.89 7.54 -31.22
C GLU A 52 -7.05 9.06 -31.44
N ILE A 53 -7.69 9.79 -30.52
CA ILE A 53 -7.75 11.25 -30.54
C ILE A 53 -6.32 11.81 -30.50
N TRP A 54 -5.50 11.39 -29.53
CA TRP A 54 -4.12 11.84 -29.42
C TRP A 54 -3.29 11.48 -30.67
N LYS A 55 -3.51 10.30 -31.25
CA LYS A 55 -2.84 9.84 -32.48
C LYS A 55 -3.14 10.73 -33.68
N GLN A 56 -4.35 11.30 -33.79
CA GLN A 56 -4.69 12.25 -34.86
C GLN A 56 -3.81 13.51 -34.78
N TYR A 57 -3.48 13.96 -33.57
CA TYR A 57 -2.64 15.14 -33.34
C TYR A 57 -1.14 14.83 -33.39
N THR A 58 -0.69 13.71 -32.83
CA THR A 58 0.73 13.35 -32.84
C THR A 58 1.21 12.80 -34.18
N LYS A 59 0.29 12.27 -34.99
CA LYS A 59 0.55 11.52 -36.24
C LYS A 59 1.58 10.40 -36.08
N CYS A 60 1.78 9.93 -34.85
CA CYS A 60 2.75 8.91 -34.49
C CYS A 60 2.03 7.76 -33.78
N ASP A 61 2.42 6.53 -34.08
CA ASP A 61 1.97 5.36 -33.33
C ASP A 61 2.96 5.12 -32.18
N VAL A 62 2.50 5.34 -30.95
CA VAL A 62 3.30 5.08 -29.75
C VAL A 62 2.95 3.70 -29.22
N LYS A 63 3.97 2.85 -29.01
CA LYS A 63 3.80 1.52 -28.43
C LYS A 63 3.90 1.60 -26.91
N PRO A 64 3.01 0.92 -26.16
CA PRO A 64 3.08 0.90 -24.72
C PRO A 64 4.20 -0.04 -24.30
N ASN A 65 4.78 0.23 -23.13
CA ASN A 65 5.76 -0.67 -22.56
C ASN A 65 5.04 -1.86 -21.91
N MET A 66 4.96 -2.98 -22.63
CA MET A 66 4.28 -4.19 -22.16
C MET A 66 4.85 -4.74 -20.85
N PHE A 67 6.14 -4.52 -20.56
CA PHE A 67 6.71 -4.91 -19.27
C PHE A 67 6.03 -4.19 -18.10
N ILE A 68 5.77 -2.89 -18.25
CA ILE A 68 5.10 -2.06 -17.24
C ILE A 68 3.64 -2.53 -17.07
N VAL A 69 2.96 -2.85 -18.16
CA VAL A 69 1.61 -3.42 -18.12
C VAL A 69 1.58 -4.70 -17.28
N TYR A 70 2.49 -5.65 -17.54
CA TYR A 70 2.55 -6.89 -16.76
C TYR A 70 2.89 -6.64 -15.30
N TRP A 71 3.76 -5.67 -15.03
CA TRP A 71 4.10 -5.27 -13.66
C TRP A 71 2.88 -4.76 -12.89
N TYR A 72 2.10 -3.84 -13.47
CA TYR A 72 0.86 -3.35 -12.85
C TYR A 72 -0.17 -4.45 -12.64
N VAL A 73 -0.31 -5.37 -13.60
CA VAL A 73 -1.22 -6.52 -13.48
C VAL A 73 -0.82 -7.45 -12.33
N ILE A 74 0.49 -7.71 -12.15
CA ILE A 74 1.00 -8.49 -11.02
C ILE A 74 0.71 -7.76 -9.70
N LEU A 75 1.01 -6.47 -9.64
CA LEU A 75 0.73 -5.66 -8.47
C LEU A 75 -0.76 -5.63 -8.13
N ALA A 76 -1.64 -5.54 -9.13
CA ALA A 76 -3.09 -5.54 -8.93
C ALA A 76 -3.57 -6.86 -8.32
N ARG A 77 -2.96 -7.97 -8.74
CA ARG A 77 -3.26 -9.29 -8.17
C ARG A 77 -2.79 -9.44 -6.73
N ILE A 78 -1.66 -8.81 -6.35
CA ILE A 78 -1.08 -8.92 -5.00
C ILE A 78 -1.73 -7.91 -4.05
N LEU A 79 -1.73 -6.62 -4.41
CA LEU A 79 -2.14 -5.52 -3.55
C LEU A 79 -3.64 -5.21 -3.62
N GLY A 80 -4.32 -5.56 -4.72
CA GLY A 80 -5.70 -5.12 -4.97
C GLY A 80 -5.77 -4.36 -6.28
N TYR A 81 -6.81 -4.58 -7.08
CA TYR A 81 -6.91 -3.95 -8.38
C TYR A 81 -7.34 -2.51 -8.24
N THR A 82 -8.27 -2.19 -7.34
CA THR A 82 -8.72 -0.81 -7.10
C THR A 82 -7.57 0.06 -6.60
N PHE A 83 -6.71 -0.49 -5.73
CA PHE A 83 -5.52 0.20 -5.26
C PHE A 83 -4.58 0.59 -6.41
N ILE A 84 -4.31 -0.35 -7.32
CA ILE A 84 -3.39 -0.09 -8.43
C ILE A 84 -3.98 0.86 -9.46
N ILE A 85 -5.26 0.72 -9.77
CA ILE A 85 -5.97 1.63 -10.65
C ILE A 85 -5.95 3.04 -10.05
N LYS A 86 -6.35 3.21 -8.78
CA LYS A 86 -6.31 4.52 -8.11
C LYS A 86 -4.91 5.12 -8.06
N LYS A 87 -3.86 4.29 -7.90
CA LYS A 87 -2.48 4.74 -7.95
C LYS A 87 -2.11 5.29 -9.34
N MET A 88 -2.54 4.63 -10.41
CA MET A 88 -2.30 5.07 -11.78
C MET A 88 -3.00 6.40 -12.04
N GLU A 89 -4.28 6.51 -11.68
CA GLU A 89 -5.08 7.75 -11.79
C GLU A 89 -4.45 8.93 -11.04
N ASN A 90 -4.03 8.71 -9.79
CA ASN A 90 -3.38 9.77 -9.01
C ASN A 90 -2.07 10.22 -9.67
N SER A 91 -1.30 9.29 -10.25
CA SER A 91 -0.06 9.63 -10.97
C SER A 91 -0.33 10.45 -12.23
N LEU A 92 -1.42 10.14 -12.94
CA LEU A 92 -1.85 10.87 -14.12
C LEU A 92 -2.30 12.29 -13.76
N THR A 93 -3.12 12.42 -12.70
CA THR A 93 -3.58 13.70 -12.18
C THR A 93 -2.43 14.58 -11.69
N GLU A 94 -1.47 14.02 -10.95
CA GLU A 94 -0.27 14.74 -10.54
C GLU A 94 0.57 15.20 -11.74
N PHE A 95 0.71 14.33 -12.76
CA PHE A 95 1.41 14.67 -13.99
C PHE A 95 0.72 15.79 -14.76
N LYS A 96 -0.60 15.72 -14.97
CA LYS A 96 -1.43 16.78 -15.58
C LYS A 96 -1.31 18.09 -14.79
N GLY A 97 -1.41 18.03 -13.46
CA GLY A 97 -1.28 19.18 -12.55
C GLY A 97 0.08 19.87 -12.59
N MET A 98 1.18 19.13 -12.81
CA MET A 98 2.53 19.72 -12.93
C MET A 98 2.69 20.65 -14.15
N PHE A 99 1.93 20.42 -15.23
CA PHE A 99 1.95 21.31 -16.39
C PHE A 99 1.03 22.54 -16.24
N GLY A 100 0.14 22.51 -15.24
CA GLY A 100 -0.72 23.60 -14.78
C GLY A 100 -1.78 24.08 -15.78
N GLU A 101 -2.63 25.03 -15.34
CA GLU A 101 -3.68 25.67 -16.16
C GLU A 101 -3.18 26.18 -17.53
N LYS A 102 -1.88 26.46 -17.63
CA LYS A 102 -1.26 26.95 -18.85
C LYS A 102 -1.24 25.90 -19.96
N LEU A 103 -0.94 24.63 -19.64
CA LEU A 103 -0.99 23.56 -20.63
C LEU A 103 -2.44 23.25 -21.01
N GLU A 104 -3.36 23.22 -20.06
CA GLU A 104 -4.79 23.04 -20.35
C GLU A 104 -5.32 24.12 -21.29
N ARG A 105 -4.95 25.39 -21.07
CA ARG A 105 -5.32 26.49 -21.98
C ARG A 105 -4.66 26.34 -23.36
N GLU A 106 -3.39 25.95 -23.44
CA GLU A 106 -2.71 25.69 -24.72
C GLU A 106 -3.31 24.49 -25.47
N LEU A 107 -3.69 23.42 -24.75
CA LEU A 107 -4.38 22.25 -25.29
C LEU A 107 -5.79 22.62 -25.76
N ALA A 108 -6.58 23.37 -24.98
CA ALA A 108 -7.93 23.77 -25.35
C ALA A 108 -7.99 24.67 -26.58
N VAL A 109 -6.92 25.41 -26.87
CA VAL A 109 -6.81 26.23 -28.09
C VAL A 109 -6.42 25.38 -29.31
N GLN A 110 -5.61 24.33 -29.13
CA GLN A 110 -5.09 23.51 -30.24
C GLN A 110 -5.89 22.23 -30.52
N ILE A 111 -6.60 21.74 -29.50
CA ILE A 111 -7.35 20.48 -29.48
C ILE A 111 -8.74 20.80 -28.94
N PRO A 112 -9.73 21.08 -29.81
CA PRO A 112 -11.10 21.38 -29.40
C PRO A 112 -11.71 20.26 -28.53
N ASP A 113 -11.31 19.01 -28.80
CA ASP A 113 -11.86 17.81 -28.15
C ASP A 113 -11.28 17.56 -26.75
N ILE A 114 -10.28 18.34 -26.29
CA ILE A 114 -9.65 18.11 -24.99
C ILE A 114 -10.63 18.27 -23.82
N LYS A 115 -11.66 19.11 -23.99
CA LYS A 115 -12.70 19.30 -22.96
C LYS A 115 -13.52 18.04 -22.74
N ILE A 116 -13.76 17.27 -23.79
CA ILE A 116 -14.47 15.99 -23.72
C ILE A 116 -13.57 15.00 -22.97
N LEU A 117 -12.30 14.91 -23.36
CA LEU A 117 -11.33 14.02 -22.73
C LEU A 117 -11.17 14.31 -21.22
N LEU A 118 -11.08 15.59 -20.83
CA LEU A 118 -11.04 15.98 -19.42
C LEU A 118 -12.33 15.65 -18.65
N GLN A 119 -13.48 15.72 -19.32
CA GLN A 119 -14.75 15.35 -18.70
C GLN A 119 -14.85 13.83 -18.53
N ASP A 120 -14.49 13.07 -19.56
CA ASP A 120 -14.48 11.61 -19.53
C ASP A 120 -13.59 11.10 -18.38
N GLU A 121 -12.43 11.71 -18.16
CA GLU A 121 -11.50 11.38 -17.06
C GLU A 121 -12.08 11.66 -15.67
N MET A 122 -12.87 12.72 -15.51
CA MET A 122 -13.58 12.98 -14.25
C MET A 122 -14.67 11.93 -14.00
N GLU A 123 -15.35 11.49 -15.06
CA GLU A 123 -16.35 10.41 -14.99
C GLU A 123 -15.68 9.07 -14.67
N HIS A 124 -14.53 8.77 -15.28
CA HIS A 124 -13.72 7.59 -14.97
C HIS A 124 -13.32 7.56 -13.50
N GLU A 125 -12.77 8.65 -12.96
CA GLU A 125 -12.39 8.69 -11.55
C GLU A 125 -13.58 8.38 -10.63
N SER A 126 -14.77 8.92 -10.95
CA SER A 126 -15.99 8.65 -10.20
C SER A 126 -16.40 7.17 -10.28
N GLU A 127 -16.41 6.57 -11.47
CA GLU A 127 -16.75 5.16 -11.66
C GLU A 127 -15.75 4.22 -10.96
N LEU A 128 -14.47 4.60 -10.92
CA LEU A 128 -13.42 3.86 -10.22
C LEU A 128 -13.52 3.98 -8.69
N ILE A 129 -14.05 5.09 -8.17
CA ILE A 129 -14.34 5.24 -6.74
C ILE A 129 -15.43 4.26 -6.30
N ASP A 130 -16.44 4.02 -7.12
CA ASP A 130 -17.52 3.08 -6.78
C ASP A 130 -17.03 1.63 -6.70
N MET A 131 -15.91 1.30 -7.37
CA MET A 131 -15.27 -0.03 -7.28
C MET A 131 -14.52 -0.26 -5.96
N ILE A 132 -14.38 0.74 -5.08
CA ILE A 132 -13.61 0.66 -3.81
C ILE A 132 -14.10 -0.44 -2.84
N ASP A 133 -15.28 -1.02 -3.04
CA ASP A 133 -15.78 -2.15 -2.24
C ASP A 133 -15.10 -3.51 -2.58
N GLU A 134 -13.97 -3.50 -3.31
CA GLU A 134 -13.18 -4.72 -3.50
C GLU A 134 -12.81 -5.37 -2.16
N GLU A 135 -12.76 -6.70 -2.17
CA GLU A 135 -12.56 -7.50 -0.94
C GLU A 135 -11.33 -7.04 -0.13
N LYS A 136 -10.19 -6.83 -0.78
CA LYS A 136 -8.96 -6.44 -0.08
C LYS A 136 -9.04 -5.06 0.55
N LEU A 137 -9.71 -4.13 -0.10
CA LEU A 137 -9.89 -2.78 0.41
C LEU A 137 -10.93 -2.74 1.54
N LYS A 138 -11.98 -3.56 1.44
CA LYS A 138 -12.96 -3.79 2.50
C LYS A 138 -12.32 -4.31 3.80
N TYR A 139 -11.41 -5.28 3.69
CA TYR A 139 -10.68 -5.83 4.84
C TYR A 139 -9.38 -5.08 5.16
N ALA A 140 -9.04 -4.01 4.43
CA ALA A 140 -7.87 -3.21 4.73
C ALA A 140 -7.90 -2.67 6.17
N GLY A 141 -9.09 -2.33 6.71
CA GLY A 141 -9.26 -1.94 8.10
C GLY A 141 -8.81 -3.01 9.11
N SER A 142 -9.20 -4.27 8.90
CA SER A 142 -8.79 -5.41 9.71
C SER A 142 -7.27 -5.66 9.58
N MET A 143 -6.71 -5.52 8.38
CA MET A 143 -5.25 -5.57 8.18
C MET A 143 -4.50 -4.45 8.91
N VAL A 144 -5.01 -3.21 8.86
CA VAL A 144 -4.47 -2.05 9.58
C VAL A 144 -4.41 -2.36 11.07
N LEU A 145 -5.49 -2.89 11.62
CA LEU A 145 -5.59 -3.22 13.04
C LEU A 145 -4.49 -4.21 13.45
N GLY A 146 -4.39 -5.36 12.75
CA GLY A 146 -3.42 -6.40 13.10
C GLY A 146 -1.97 -5.95 12.91
N LEU A 147 -1.68 -5.19 11.85
CA LEU A 147 -0.34 -4.69 11.58
C LEU A 147 0.08 -3.62 12.61
N ASN A 148 -0.81 -2.71 12.97
CA ASN A 148 -0.49 -1.64 13.93
C ASN A 148 -0.24 -2.18 15.33
N ASP A 149 -1.07 -3.12 15.76
CA ASP A 149 -0.95 -3.73 17.07
C ASP A 149 0.37 -4.50 17.18
N ALA A 150 0.68 -5.35 16.19
CA ALA A 150 1.96 -6.05 16.11
C ALA A 150 3.15 -5.07 16.10
N LEU A 151 3.10 -4.01 15.30
CA LEU A 151 4.20 -3.05 15.24
C LEU A 151 4.46 -2.34 16.56
N VAL A 152 3.42 -1.99 17.32
CA VAL A 152 3.59 -1.27 18.59
C VAL A 152 4.00 -2.23 19.70
N GLU A 153 3.20 -3.29 19.93
CA GLU A 153 3.39 -4.26 21.01
C GLU A 153 4.70 -5.04 20.85
N PHE A 154 4.92 -5.57 19.65
CA PHE A 154 5.99 -6.53 19.42
C PHE A 154 7.35 -5.86 19.26
N THR A 155 7.39 -4.65 18.68
CA THR A 155 8.62 -3.82 18.66
C THR A 155 9.05 -3.47 20.09
N GLY A 156 8.10 -3.06 20.95
CA GLY A 156 8.39 -2.76 22.35
C GLY A 156 8.94 -3.97 23.10
N SER A 157 8.32 -5.14 22.90
CA SER A 157 8.74 -6.39 23.52
C SER A 157 10.14 -6.82 23.07
N LEU A 158 10.39 -6.86 21.75
CA LEU A 158 11.70 -7.22 21.20
C LEU A 158 12.80 -6.24 21.62
N ALA A 159 12.49 -4.93 21.66
CA ALA A 159 13.44 -3.92 22.13
C ALA A 159 13.79 -4.13 23.61
N GLY A 160 12.81 -4.40 24.47
CA GLY A 160 13.05 -4.71 25.88
C GLY A 160 13.87 -6.00 26.07
N TRP A 161 13.49 -7.08 25.38
CA TRP A 161 14.19 -8.36 25.47
C TRP A 161 15.63 -8.30 24.95
N THR A 162 15.88 -7.49 23.92
CA THR A 162 17.22 -7.33 23.35
C THR A 162 18.26 -6.99 24.40
N PHE A 163 17.92 -6.08 25.32
CA PHE A 163 18.85 -5.65 26.37
C PHE A 163 18.73 -6.46 27.66
N ALA A 164 17.56 -7.00 27.94
CA ALA A 164 17.37 -7.90 29.07
C ALA A 164 18.19 -9.18 28.88
N MET A 165 18.06 -9.82 27.71
CA MET A 165 18.59 -11.16 27.42
C MET A 165 19.92 -11.17 26.68
N GLN A 166 20.20 -10.15 25.85
CA GLN A 166 21.46 -10.01 25.09
C GLN A 166 21.86 -11.27 24.26
N SER A 167 20.88 -12.09 23.89
CA SER A 167 21.05 -13.33 23.13
C SER A 167 19.93 -13.43 22.11
N ASN A 168 20.31 -13.41 20.82
CA ASN A 168 19.35 -13.57 19.72
C ASN A 168 18.55 -14.87 19.81
N ARG A 169 19.14 -15.95 20.34
CA ARG A 169 18.45 -17.23 20.51
C ARG A 169 17.31 -17.12 21.52
N LEU A 170 17.57 -16.49 22.67
CA LEU A 170 16.54 -16.28 23.69
C LEU A 170 15.44 -15.33 23.19
N ILE A 171 15.84 -14.23 22.53
CA ILE A 171 14.91 -13.26 21.94
C ILE A 171 14.05 -13.92 20.87
N SER A 172 14.64 -14.75 20.00
CA SER A 172 13.91 -15.47 18.96
C SER A 172 12.94 -16.50 19.53
N LEU A 173 13.35 -17.23 20.57
CA LEU A 173 12.48 -18.19 21.24
C LEU A 173 11.26 -17.49 21.87
N ALA A 174 11.50 -16.44 22.65
CA ALA A 174 10.45 -15.64 23.27
C ALA A 174 9.55 -14.99 22.22
N GLY A 175 10.15 -14.45 21.16
CA GLY A 175 9.46 -13.81 20.04
C GLY A 175 8.57 -14.76 19.26
N LEU A 176 9.05 -15.96 18.93
CA LEU A 176 8.24 -16.95 18.20
C LEU A 176 7.04 -17.41 19.02
N ILE A 177 7.24 -17.73 20.31
CA ILE A 177 6.16 -18.18 21.18
C ILE A 177 5.13 -17.08 21.37
N THR A 178 5.58 -15.88 21.78
CA THR A 178 4.70 -14.74 22.04
C THR A 178 4.01 -14.26 20.77
N GLY A 179 4.75 -14.16 19.66
CA GLY A 179 4.23 -13.67 18.39
C GLY A 179 3.17 -14.59 17.80
N ILE A 180 3.35 -15.92 17.87
CA ILE A 180 2.31 -16.88 17.43
C ILE A 180 1.08 -16.81 18.35
N ALA A 181 1.29 -16.77 19.67
CA ALA A 181 0.18 -16.68 20.63
C ALA A 181 -0.62 -15.38 20.44
N ALA A 182 0.06 -14.25 20.29
CA ALA A 182 -0.55 -12.94 20.05
C ALA A 182 -1.27 -12.88 18.71
N THR A 183 -0.69 -13.47 17.65
CA THR A 183 -1.37 -13.62 16.34
C THR A 183 -2.72 -14.33 16.49
N LEU A 184 -2.75 -15.47 17.18
CA LEU A 184 -3.97 -16.25 17.39
C LEU A 184 -4.97 -15.48 18.26
N SER A 185 -4.49 -14.78 19.29
CA SER A 185 -5.31 -13.93 20.16
C SER A 185 -5.96 -12.79 19.37
N MET A 186 -5.19 -12.08 18.54
CA MET A 186 -5.66 -10.94 17.76
C MET A 186 -6.64 -11.38 16.67
N ALA A 187 -6.37 -12.51 15.98
CA ALA A 187 -7.31 -13.09 15.03
C ALA A 187 -8.64 -13.49 15.71
N SER A 188 -8.57 -14.12 16.88
CA SER A 188 -9.75 -14.50 17.66
C SER A 188 -10.54 -13.28 18.14
N SER A 189 -9.84 -12.22 18.56
CA SER A 189 -10.45 -10.98 19.03
C SER A 189 -11.19 -10.25 17.90
N GLU A 190 -10.58 -10.18 16.71
CA GLU A 190 -11.24 -9.61 15.52
C GLU A 190 -12.45 -10.44 15.11
N TYR A 191 -12.36 -11.78 15.14
CA TYR A 191 -13.49 -12.65 14.84
C TYR A 191 -14.68 -12.33 15.73
N LEU A 192 -14.45 -12.22 17.05
CA LEU A 192 -15.49 -11.91 18.02
C LEU A 192 -16.05 -10.50 17.85
N SER A 193 -15.20 -9.52 17.56
CA SER A 193 -15.58 -8.12 17.32
C SER A 193 -16.54 -7.99 16.13
N VAL A 194 -16.17 -8.61 15.00
CA VAL A 194 -16.92 -8.49 13.74
C VAL A 194 -18.11 -9.46 13.67
N LYS A 195 -18.23 -10.42 14.58
CA LYS A 195 -19.32 -11.43 14.60
C LYS A 195 -20.72 -10.83 14.58
N HIS A 196 -20.87 -9.63 15.13
CA HIS A 196 -22.15 -8.93 15.25
C HIS A 196 -22.25 -7.69 14.33
N GLU A 197 -21.24 -7.43 13.48
CA GLU A 197 -21.27 -6.35 12.49
C GLU A 197 -21.93 -6.84 11.20
N GLU A 198 -22.92 -6.10 10.69
CA GLU A 198 -23.49 -6.37 9.37
C GLU A 198 -22.53 -5.94 8.24
N GLY A 199 -22.44 -6.74 7.18
CA GLY A 199 -21.69 -6.40 5.96
C GLY A 199 -20.22 -6.84 5.92
N LYS A 200 -19.67 -7.46 6.98
CA LYS A 200 -18.33 -8.09 6.97
C LYS A 200 -18.41 -9.56 7.32
N ASN A 201 -17.55 -10.38 6.73
CA ASN A 201 -17.44 -11.78 7.09
C ASN A 201 -16.44 -11.94 8.26
N PRO A 202 -16.86 -12.42 9.45
CA PRO A 202 -15.99 -12.49 10.63
C PRO A 202 -14.76 -13.40 10.44
N ILE A 203 -14.92 -14.49 9.69
CA ILE A 203 -13.82 -15.42 9.39
C ILE A 203 -12.79 -14.74 8.49
N LYS A 204 -13.25 -13.99 7.49
CA LYS A 204 -12.34 -13.25 6.61
C LYS A 204 -11.62 -12.13 7.37
N SER A 205 -12.33 -11.31 8.15
CA SER A 205 -11.73 -10.25 8.97
C SER A 205 -10.64 -10.79 9.89
N SER A 206 -10.94 -11.85 10.65
CA SER A 206 -9.96 -12.48 11.54
C SER A 206 -8.75 -13.06 10.81
N LEU A 207 -8.96 -13.66 9.62
CA LEU A 207 -7.86 -14.17 8.80
C LEU A 207 -6.96 -13.04 8.29
N TYR A 208 -7.54 -11.94 7.80
CA TYR A 208 -6.75 -10.79 7.34
C TYR A 208 -5.98 -10.12 8.49
N THR A 209 -6.61 -9.94 9.66
CA THR A 209 -5.95 -9.43 10.87
C THR A 209 -4.82 -10.35 11.32
N GLY A 210 -5.09 -11.65 11.47
CA GLY A 210 -4.10 -12.64 11.89
C GLY A 210 -2.94 -12.77 10.90
N ALA A 211 -3.22 -12.78 9.60
CA ALA A 211 -2.18 -12.83 8.58
C ALA A 211 -1.30 -11.57 8.59
N ALA A 212 -1.90 -10.38 8.72
CA ALA A 212 -1.16 -9.12 8.82
C ALA A 212 -0.27 -9.08 10.08
N TYR A 213 -0.82 -9.51 11.23
CA TYR A 213 -0.07 -9.59 12.49
C TYR A 213 1.10 -10.59 12.36
N LEU A 214 0.84 -11.81 11.90
CA LEU A 214 1.84 -12.87 11.76
C LEU A 214 2.97 -12.46 10.81
N LEU A 215 2.61 -11.89 9.66
CA LEU A 215 3.60 -11.42 8.68
C LEU A 215 4.51 -10.37 9.32
N THR A 216 3.94 -9.44 10.07
CA THR A 216 4.70 -8.40 10.79
C THR A 216 5.64 -9.04 11.81
N VAL A 217 5.14 -9.93 12.67
CA VAL A 217 5.94 -10.69 13.66
C VAL A 217 7.13 -11.40 12.99
N VAL A 218 6.88 -12.12 11.89
CA VAL A 218 7.91 -12.85 11.15
C VAL A 218 8.99 -11.89 10.66
N ILE A 219 8.61 -10.76 10.05
CA ILE A 219 9.57 -9.76 9.56
C ILE A 219 10.39 -9.17 10.72
N LEU A 220 9.77 -8.88 11.86
CA LEU A 220 10.46 -8.28 13.01
C LEU A 220 11.40 -9.25 13.74
N ILE A 221 11.07 -10.54 13.82
CA ILE A 221 11.93 -11.59 14.38
C ILE A 221 13.09 -11.95 13.45
N LEU A 222 12.89 -11.86 12.13
CA LEU A 222 13.83 -12.39 11.13
C LEU A 222 15.30 -11.96 11.36
N PRO A 223 15.61 -10.70 11.70
CA PRO A 223 17.00 -10.30 11.98
C PRO A 223 17.62 -11.05 13.17
N TYR A 224 16.83 -11.37 14.20
CA TYR A 224 17.28 -12.14 15.36
C TYR A 224 17.48 -13.62 15.02
N LEU A 225 16.67 -14.19 14.12
CA LEU A 225 16.84 -15.57 13.67
C LEU A 225 18.09 -15.76 12.79
N LEU A 226 18.39 -14.78 11.95
CA LEU A 226 19.45 -14.90 10.94
C LEU A 226 20.83 -14.48 11.47
N LEU A 227 20.90 -13.52 12.41
CA LEU A 227 22.17 -13.01 12.88
C LEU A 227 22.75 -13.86 14.02
N PRO A 228 24.10 -13.96 14.11
CA PRO A 228 24.79 -14.63 15.21
C PRO A 228 24.38 -14.09 16.59
N ASP A 229 24.44 -14.95 17.60
CA ASP A 229 23.89 -14.68 18.94
C ASP A 229 24.45 -13.41 19.61
N ASN A 230 25.73 -13.12 19.34
CA ASN A 230 26.44 -11.96 19.87
C ASN A 230 26.12 -10.63 19.16
N ARG A 231 25.31 -10.63 18.09
CA ARG A 231 24.96 -9.44 17.30
C ARG A 231 23.54 -8.94 17.55
N PHE A 232 23.08 -9.01 18.80
CA PHE A 232 21.73 -8.59 19.20
C PHE A 232 21.45 -7.10 18.95
N VAL A 233 22.45 -6.24 19.14
CA VAL A 233 22.32 -4.80 18.82
C VAL A 233 22.12 -4.57 17.32
N THR A 234 22.85 -5.31 16.48
CA THR A 234 22.68 -5.22 15.01
C THR A 234 21.30 -5.73 14.59
N ALA A 235 20.83 -6.83 15.18
CA ALA A 235 19.48 -7.35 14.93
C ALA A 235 18.40 -6.33 15.29
N LEU A 236 18.56 -5.64 16.43
CA LEU A 236 17.67 -4.55 16.84
C LEU A 236 17.63 -3.40 15.85
N LEU A 237 18.79 -2.92 15.38
CA LEU A 237 18.83 -1.81 14.42
C LEU A 237 18.15 -2.18 13.09
N ILE A 238 18.35 -3.41 12.61
CA ILE A 238 17.68 -3.90 11.40
C ILE A 238 16.17 -4.03 11.65
N MET A 239 15.75 -4.54 12.81
CA MET A 239 14.34 -4.64 13.18
C MET A 239 13.68 -3.26 13.24
N LEU A 240 14.30 -2.26 13.87
CA LEU A 240 13.78 -0.88 13.92
C LEU A 240 13.70 -0.24 12.53
N ALA A 241 14.67 -0.50 11.65
CA ALA A 241 14.59 -0.07 10.25
C ALA A 241 13.41 -0.74 9.53
N ALA A 242 13.19 -2.04 9.75
CA ALA A 242 12.06 -2.76 9.20
C ALA A 242 10.72 -2.18 9.71
N VAL A 243 10.60 -1.83 10.99
CA VAL A 243 9.42 -1.15 11.56
C VAL A 243 9.11 0.13 10.78
N ILE A 244 10.10 1.01 10.60
CA ILE A 244 9.89 2.28 9.87
C ILE A 244 9.46 2.02 8.42
N ILE A 245 10.08 1.03 7.75
CA ILE A 245 9.74 0.66 6.37
C ILE A 245 8.30 0.12 6.29
N ILE A 246 7.89 -0.74 7.21
CA ILE A 246 6.52 -1.28 7.24
C ILE A 246 5.52 -0.15 7.49
N ILE A 247 5.78 0.73 8.47
CA ILE A 247 4.93 1.90 8.75
C ILE A 247 4.82 2.79 7.51
N ALA A 248 5.92 3.05 6.80
CA ALA A 248 5.91 3.84 5.57
C ALA A 248 5.12 3.15 4.44
N ALA A 249 5.42 1.89 4.15
CA ALA A 249 4.77 1.14 3.08
C ALA A 249 3.27 1.04 3.30
N PHE A 250 2.85 0.77 4.55
CA PHE A 250 1.46 0.61 4.89
C PHE A 250 0.68 1.93 4.90
N ASN A 251 1.27 2.99 5.46
CA ASN A 251 0.65 4.31 5.41
C ASN A 251 0.54 4.84 3.99
N TYR A 252 1.51 4.52 3.12
CA TYR A 252 1.41 4.82 1.71
C TYR A 252 0.25 4.07 1.06
N TYR A 253 0.10 2.76 1.35
CA TYR A 253 -1.03 1.97 0.86
C TYR A 253 -2.37 2.61 1.23
N ILE A 254 -2.57 2.93 2.51
CA ILE A 254 -3.81 3.57 2.98
C ILE A 254 -4.00 4.98 2.41
N SER A 255 -2.92 5.75 2.27
CA SER A 255 -2.96 7.10 1.71
C SER A 255 -3.48 7.09 0.28
N VAL A 256 -2.99 6.17 -0.56
CA VAL A 256 -3.45 6.01 -1.93
C VAL A 256 -4.86 5.42 -1.98
N ALA A 257 -5.13 4.37 -1.19
CA ALA A 257 -6.41 3.67 -1.24
C ALA A 257 -7.60 4.49 -0.70
N LYS A 258 -7.36 5.42 0.24
CA LYS A 258 -8.41 6.22 0.89
C LYS A 258 -8.29 7.72 0.66
N SER A 259 -7.35 8.16 -0.17
CA SER A 259 -7.03 9.59 -0.40
C SER A 259 -6.77 10.38 0.90
N ILE A 260 -6.14 9.74 1.89
CA ILE A 260 -5.80 10.34 3.19
C ILE A 260 -4.36 10.85 3.16
N SER A 261 -4.04 11.90 3.92
CA SER A 261 -2.68 12.45 4.00
C SER A 261 -1.67 11.44 4.56
N PHE A 262 -0.71 11.00 3.74
CA PHE A 262 0.40 10.12 4.13
C PHE A 262 1.20 10.66 5.32
N LYS A 263 1.68 11.90 5.23
CA LYS A 263 2.61 12.50 6.21
C LYS A 263 2.06 12.49 7.63
N LYS A 264 0.78 12.83 7.80
CA LYS A 264 0.13 12.88 9.11
C LYS A 264 0.08 11.51 9.77
N LYS A 265 -0.42 10.52 9.03
CA LYS A 265 -0.55 9.12 9.49
C LYS A 265 0.80 8.49 9.79
N PHE A 266 1.77 8.68 8.88
CA PHE A 266 3.12 8.18 9.05
C PHE A 266 3.78 8.73 10.31
N LEU A 267 3.70 10.04 10.55
CA LEU A 267 4.27 10.67 11.74
C LEU A 267 3.59 10.18 13.02
N GLU A 268 2.26 10.14 13.04
CA GLU A 268 1.47 9.67 14.19
C GLU A 268 1.88 8.24 14.59
N MET A 269 1.91 7.32 13.63
CA MET A 269 2.18 5.91 13.90
C MET A 269 3.65 5.65 14.23
N SER A 270 4.57 6.35 13.58
CA SER A 270 6.00 6.27 13.90
C SER A 270 6.28 6.80 15.31
N LEU A 271 5.66 7.92 15.70
CA LEU A 271 5.80 8.48 17.04
C LEU A 271 5.29 7.52 18.10
N ILE A 272 4.09 6.95 17.92
CA ILE A 272 3.52 6.00 18.88
C ILE A 272 4.42 4.77 18.99
N SER A 273 4.78 4.14 17.87
CA SER A 273 5.56 2.90 17.88
C SER A 273 6.95 3.08 18.48
N LEU A 274 7.65 4.16 18.11
CA LEU A 274 8.99 4.45 18.64
C LEU A 274 8.94 4.87 20.12
N SER A 275 7.90 5.60 20.54
CA SER A 275 7.73 5.99 21.96
C SER A 275 7.47 4.77 22.84
N VAL A 276 6.61 3.86 22.39
CA VAL A 276 6.38 2.59 23.10
C VAL A 276 7.64 1.75 23.13
N ALA A 277 8.38 1.66 22.03
CA ALA A 277 9.66 0.94 22.01
C ALA A 277 10.67 1.53 23.00
N ALA A 278 10.79 2.86 23.07
CA ALA A 278 11.65 3.53 24.03
C ALA A 278 11.21 3.30 25.48
N ALA A 279 9.91 3.35 25.76
CA ALA A 279 9.37 3.08 27.09
C ALA A 279 9.62 1.63 27.51
N SER A 280 9.32 0.67 26.64
CA SER A 280 9.56 -0.76 26.88
C SER A 280 11.04 -1.07 27.07
N PHE A 281 11.92 -0.38 26.34
CA PHE A 281 13.37 -0.44 26.54
C PHE A 281 13.76 -0.01 27.96
N VAL A 282 13.28 1.14 28.43
CA VAL A 282 13.55 1.62 29.80
C VAL A 282 13.03 0.63 30.85
N ILE A 283 11.81 0.11 30.65
CA ILE A 283 11.23 -0.90 31.54
C ILE A 283 12.10 -2.16 31.56
N GLY A 284 12.56 -2.64 30.41
CA GLY A 284 13.44 -3.80 30.31
C GLY A 284 14.74 -3.63 31.11
N LEU A 285 15.36 -2.45 31.04
CA LEU A 285 16.55 -2.13 31.82
C LEU A 285 16.27 -2.09 33.34
N LEU A 286 15.15 -1.48 33.74
CA LEU A 286 14.75 -1.41 35.14
C LEU A 286 14.49 -2.81 35.72
N VAL A 287 13.75 -3.65 34.98
CA VAL A 287 13.44 -5.02 35.39
C VAL A 287 14.72 -5.85 35.52
N LYS A 288 15.64 -5.75 34.56
CA LYS A 288 16.96 -6.43 34.64
C LYS A 288 17.70 -6.03 35.92
N LYS A 289 17.77 -4.73 36.21
CA LYS A 289 18.43 -4.20 37.41
C LYS A 289 17.76 -4.66 38.70
N PHE A 290 16.43 -4.65 38.76
CA PHE A 290 15.67 -5.04 39.96
C PHE A 290 15.73 -6.54 40.25
N LEU A 291 15.70 -7.38 39.21
CA LEU A 291 15.75 -8.84 39.38
C LEU A 291 17.17 -9.38 39.59
N GLY A 292 18.20 -8.54 39.49
CA GLY A 292 19.59 -8.96 39.67
C GLY A 292 20.07 -9.97 38.62
N ILE A 293 19.47 -9.96 37.42
CA ILE A 293 19.83 -10.89 36.34
C ILE A 293 21.09 -10.36 35.65
N GLU A 294 22.25 -10.88 36.06
CA GLU A 294 23.49 -10.81 35.29
C GLU A 294 23.46 -11.95 34.26
N VAL A 295 23.53 -11.58 32.97
CA VAL A 295 23.67 -12.52 31.83
C VAL A 295 25.08 -12.39 31.30
#